data_AF-A0A2G6NZN7-F1
#
_entry.id   AF-A0A2G6NZN7-F1
#
_cell.length_a   1.000
_cell.length_b   1.000
_cell.length_c   1.000
_cell.angle_alpha   90.00
_cell.angle_beta   90.00
_cell.angle_gamma   90.00
#
_symmetry.space_group_name_H-M   'P 1'
#
loop_
_entity.id
_entity.type
_entity.pdbx_description
1 polymer ?
#
loop_
_entity_poly.entity_id
_entity_poly.type
_entity_poly.pdbx_seq_one_letter_code
_entity_poly.pdbx_strand_id
1 'polypeptide(L)' 'LKNKHLFKSIAWASWIIARLGGWKGYESQSPPGPITIVKGIIKFYQQLQGWELALELMKPLKKDVYRE' A
#
# COMPACT_ATOMS: atom_id res chain seq x y z
N LEU A 1 14.03 9.34 5.63
CA LEU A 1 13.67 8.21 6.54
C LEU A 1 13.61 6.93 5.73
N LYS A 2 14.44 5.94 6.07
CA LYS A 2 14.48 4.63 5.42
C LYS A 2 13.95 3.59 6.41
N ASN A 3 13.14 2.65 5.93
CA ASN A 3 12.66 1.54 6.74
C ASN A 3 13.84 0.63 7.14
N LYS A 4 14.06 0.43 8.45
CA LYS A 4 15.14 -0.40 9.00
C LYS A 4 14.74 -1.87 9.19
N HIS A 5 13.46 -2.20 9.01
CA HIS A 5 12.97 -3.56 9.15
C HIS A 5 13.36 -4.44 7.96
N LEU A 6 13.51 -5.73 8.22
CA LEU A 6 13.80 -6.73 7.19
C LEU A 6 12.76 -6.67 6.08
N PHE A 7 13.21 -6.67 4.83
CA PHE A 7 12.33 -6.59 3.67
C PHE A 7 11.28 -7.70 3.69
N LYS A 8 10.03 -7.37 3.34
CA LYS A 8 8.87 -8.27 3.36
C LYS A 8 8.51 -8.88 4.73
N SER A 9 9.12 -8.42 5.83
CA SER A 9 8.66 -8.77 7.17
C SER A 9 7.35 -8.05 7.52
N ILE A 10 6.63 -8.56 8.52
CA ILE A 10 5.42 -7.89 9.03
C ILE A 10 5.75 -6.51 9.58
N ALA A 11 6.90 -6.34 10.23
CA ALA A 11 7.36 -5.03 10.70
C ALA A 11 7.61 -4.06 9.54
N TRP A 12 8.17 -4.56 8.43
CA TRP A 12 8.37 -3.76 7.22
C TRP A 12 7.04 -3.33 6.60
N ALA A 13 6.06 -4.23 6.51
CA ALA A 13 4.73 -3.91 5.99
C ALA A 13 3.99 -2.93 6.91
N SER A 14 4.00 -3.17 8.22
CA SER A 14 3.40 -2.29 9.23
C SER A 14 3.99 -0.87 9.19
N TRP A 15 5.30 -0.74 8.92
CA TRP A 15 5.94 0.56 8.74
C TRP A 15 5.36 1.31 7.53
N ILE A 16 5.11 0.63 6.41
CA ILE A 16 4.51 1.26 5.21
C ILE A 16 3.06 1.66 5.50
N ILE A 17 2.28 0.77 6.09
CA ILE A 17 0.88 1.03 6.46
C ILE A 17 0.77 2.22 7.43
N ALA A 18 1.65 2.30 8.43
CA ALA A 18 1.70 3.45 9.34
C ALA A 18 1.92 4.78 8.60
N ARG A 19 2.77 4.79 7.56
CA ARG A 19 3.03 5.98 6.74
C ARG A 19 1.78 6.41 5.98
N LEU A 20 1.04 5.47 5.40
CA LEU A 20 -0.25 5.74 4.76
C LEU A 20 -1.26 6.32 5.77
N GLY A 21 -1.20 5.84 7.01
CA GLY A 21 -2.00 6.32 8.14
C GLY A 21 -1.67 7.73 8.64
N GLY A 22 -0.61 8.36 8.12
CA GLY A 22 -0.19 9.71 8.49
C GLY A 22 0.91 9.76 9.56
N TRP A 23 1.53 8.62 9.90
CA TRP A 23 2.69 8.62 10.80
C TRP A 23 3.90 9.25 10.12
N LYS A 24 4.60 10.18 10.78
CA LYS A 24 5.76 10.88 10.18
C LYS A 24 7.04 10.04 10.16
N GLY A 25 7.13 8.98 10.96
CA GLY A 25 8.20 7.99 10.89
C GLY A 25 9.55 8.45 11.45
N TYR A 26 9.61 9.58 12.17
CA TYR A 26 10.84 10.05 12.79
C TYR A 26 11.28 9.13 13.92
N GLU A 27 12.57 8.88 14.06
CA GLU A 27 13.12 8.03 15.13
C GLU A 27 12.86 8.61 16.53
N SER A 28 12.74 9.94 16.62
CA SER A 28 12.38 10.65 17.85
C SER A 28 10.88 10.60 18.17
N GLN A 29 10.04 10.13 17.26
CA GLN A 29 8.60 10.01 17.50
C GLN A 29 8.23 8.64 18.03
N SER A 30 7.19 8.62 18.85
CA SER A 30 6.59 7.37 19.30
C SER A 30 6.16 6.48 18.12
N PRO A 31 6.18 5.14 18.31
CA PRO A 31 5.64 4.21 17.34
C PRO A 31 4.19 4.55 16.95
N PRO A 32 3.76 4.17 15.73
CA PRO A 32 2.41 4.44 15.29
C PRO A 32 1.39 3.71 16.19
N GLY A 33 0.40 4.46 16.68
CA GLY A 33 -0.68 3.88 17.47
C GLY A 33 -1.65 3.03 16.62
N PRO A 34 -2.51 2.22 17.25
CA PRO A 34 -3.46 1.35 16.54
C PRO A 34 -4.36 2.10 15.56
N ILE A 35 -4.85 3.28 15.93
CA ILE A 35 -5.71 4.12 15.07
C ILE A 35 -4.97 4.54 13.79
N THR A 36 -3.68 4.86 13.89
CA THR A 36 -2.85 5.23 12.73
C THR A 36 -2.69 4.05 11.78
N ILE A 37 -2.48 2.85 12.31
CA ILE A 37 -2.41 1.63 11.50
C ILE A 37 -3.74 1.37 10.79
N VAL A 38 -4.87 1.43 11.51
CA VAL A 38 -6.21 1.24 10.91
C VAL A 38 -6.47 2.24 9.78
N LYS A 39 -6.18 3.52 9.98
CA LYS A 39 -6.29 4.55 8.93
C LYS A 39 -5.42 4.22 7.72
N GLY A 40 -4.22 3.68 7.96
CA GLY A 40 -3.31 3.23 6.91
C GLY A 40 -3.87 2.07 6.10
N ILE A 41 -4.44 1.06 6.77
CA ILE A 41 -5.05 -0.11 6.13
C ILE A 41 -6.23 0.30 5.25
N ILE A 42 -7.11 1.18 5.75
CA ILE A 42 -8.26 1.67 4.98
C ILE A 42 -7.79 2.34 3.68
N LYS A 43 -6.81 3.25 3.78
CA LYS A 43 -6.25 3.93 2.60
C LYS A 43 -5.56 2.95 1.64
N PHE A 44 -4.83 1.97 2.18
CA PHE A 44 -4.18 0.94 1.38
C PHE A 44 -5.20 0.17 0.53
N TYR A 45 -6.30 -0.30 1.13
CA TYR A 45 -7.33 -1.02 0.38
C TYR A 45 -8.04 -0.15 -0.66
N GLN A 46 -8.28 1.13 -0.36
CA GLN A 46 -8.85 2.07 -1.35
C GLN A 46 -7.94 2.22 -2.57
N GLN A 47 -6.63 2.33 -2.36
CA GLN A 47 -5.64 2.44 -3.43
C GLN A 47 -5.48 1.11 -4.19
N LEU A 48 -5.52 -0.02 -3.48
CA LEU A 48 -5.48 -1.35 -4.07
C LEU A 48 -6.66 -1.59 -5.01
N GLN A 49 -7.88 -1.24 -4.59
CA GLN A 49 -9.07 -1.36 -5.44
C GLN A 49 -8.94 -0.53 -6.73
N GLY A 50 -8.42 0.70 -6.64
CA GLY A 50 -8.16 1.53 -7.81
C GLY A 50 -7.11 0.92 -8.74
N TRP A 51 -6.06 0.33 -8.17
CA TRP A 51 -5.02 -0.37 -8.93
C TRP A 51 -5.55 -1.63 -9.63
N GLU A 52 -6.34 -2.44 -8.93
CA GLU A 52 -7.00 -3.63 -9.51
C GLU A 52 -7.92 -3.24 -10.66
N LEU A 53 -8.73 -2.19 -10.48
CA LEU A 53 -9.58 -1.66 -11.55
C LEU A 53 -8.77 -1.22 -12.76
N ALA A 54 -7.66 -0.51 -12.56
CA ALA A 54 -6.78 -0.11 -13.65
C ALA A 54 -6.18 -1.32 -14.37
N LEU A 55 -5.77 -2.36 -13.64
CA LEU A 55 -5.29 -3.60 -14.24
C LEU A 55 -6.37 -4.30 -15.06
N GLU A 56 -7.61 -4.40 -14.56
CA GLU A 56 -8.74 -4.96 -15.33
C GLU A 56 -9.00 -4.15 -16.61
N LEU A 57 -9.02 -2.83 -16.52
CA LEU A 57 -9.23 -1.95 -17.67
C LEU A 57 -8.06 -1.95 -18.67
N MET A 58 -6.86 -2.34 -18.25
CA MET A 58 -5.71 -2.52 -19.14
C MET A 58 -5.69 -3.89 -19.84
N LYS A 59 -6.55 -4.84 -19.44
CA LYS A 59 -6.63 -6.17 -20.08
C LYS A 59 -7.19 -6.20 -21.53
N PRO A 60 -7.97 -5.23 -22.07
CA PRO A 60 -8.50 -5.31 -23.43
C PRO A 60 -7.63 -4.58 -24.47
N LEU A 61 -6.35 -4.98 -24.58
CA LEU A 61 -5.55 -4.73 -25.80
C LEU A 61 -4.96 -6.03 -26.39
N LYS A 62 -5.15 -7.18 -25.74
CA LYS A 62 -4.62 -8.48 -26.21
C LYS A 62 -5.67 -9.45 -26.77
N LYS A 63 -6.96 -9.28 -26.48
CA LYS A 63 -8.00 -10.23 -26.91
C LYS A 63 -8.69 -9.84 -28.23
N ASP A 64 -8.74 -8.55 -28.54
CA ASP A 64 -9.49 -8.06 -29.70
C ASP A 64 -8.63 -8.00 -30.99
N VAL A 65 -7.33 -8.28 -30.90
CA VAL A 65 -6.37 -8.28 -32.02
C VAL A 65 -6.24 -9.65 -32.71
N TYR A 66 -6.71 -10.74 -32.10
CA TYR A 66 -6.61 -12.11 -32.67
C TYR A 66 -7.96 -12.70 -33.10
N ARG A 67 -8.93 -11.85 -33.45
CA ARG A 67 -10.14 -12.28 -34.16
C ARG A 67 -9.97 -11.94 -35.64
N GLU A 68 -9.17 -12.76 -36.34
CA GLU A 68 -9.26 -12.97 -37.78
C GLU A 68 -9.84 -14.36 -38.02
#